data_AF-A0AA45R655-F1
#
_entry.id   AF-A0AA45R655-F1
#
_cell.length_a   1.000
_cell.length_b   1.000
_cell.length_c   1.000
_cell.angle_alpha   90.00
_cell.angle_beta   90.00
_cell.angle_gamma   90.00
#
_symmetry.space_group_name_H-M   'P 1'
#
loop_
_entity.id
_entity.type
_entity.pdbx_description
1 polymer ?
#
loop_
_entity_poly.entity_id
_entity_poly.type
_entity_poly.pdbx_seq_one_letter_code
_entity_poly.pdbx_strand_id
1 'polypeptide(L)'
;MSVIDRRAVRIAADAEAKIRVADAEAARKLEAQRARIELERLQAEADRVNRAERDVERRAERQRRQVERRERRAERGARRAELLSGVLDGFADKVVVVPVLMAMAGAWWGQFQVFHQRLSWPVPLAAAAATGIECIGVVCGRLAHLARRQVTVVGADGVRVTRDDSAWVERSVMWAVVGYAAASNWAHAGDPTVGALSVVGVAVWEARERRVHRLALAEAGRLPARRPKFGAVRWVRYPGWTWRAWSAALRHGLVDAAEALAVAERETAERKVRKASRRALGWRSRRRFGRVVAARLEATDQARREAAEAVIREAQEVTGAAAMLFGPRALTEATRSRPTSENVAEVEQGGTGRRSWRWGRPTPASAGLVGAAEATGTAAGGTGEHALVVVDGVDITDLMPTARTVAAGLGDRLNRDGLLDGLREAGLSVGGRRRKAVYDAVLAERDRVAA
;
A
#
# COMPACT_ATOMS: atom_id res chain seq x y z
N MET A 1 41.00 -104.27 73.11
CA MET A 1 39.98 -104.09 72.07
C MET A 1 39.11 -105.34 72.03
N SER A 2 37.94 -105.27 72.68
CA SER A 2 36.99 -106.39 72.78
C SER A 2 36.21 -106.57 71.47
N VAL A 3 35.65 -107.76 71.25
CA VAL A 3 34.87 -108.14 70.05
C VAL A 3 33.68 -107.18 69.77
N ILE A 4 33.23 -106.44 70.79
CA ILE A 4 32.14 -105.45 70.71
C ILE A 4 32.54 -104.24 69.86
N ASP A 5 33.82 -103.84 69.91
CA ASP A 5 34.34 -102.63 69.24
C ASP A 5 34.37 -102.77 67.71
N ARG A 6 34.73 -103.97 67.20
CA ARG A 6 34.76 -104.25 65.76
C ARG A 6 33.38 -104.30 65.12
N ARG A 7 32.34 -104.67 65.88
CA ARG A 7 30.96 -104.71 65.38
C ARG A 7 30.37 -103.29 65.30
N ALA A 8 30.66 -102.44 66.28
CA ALA A 8 30.26 -101.04 66.25
C ALA A 8 30.88 -100.28 65.06
N VAL A 9 32.17 -100.50 64.79
CA VAL A 9 32.85 -99.87 63.63
C VAL A 9 32.28 -100.35 62.29
N ARG A 10 31.91 -101.63 62.14
CA ARG A 10 31.25 -102.12 60.92
C ARG A 10 29.84 -101.54 60.73
N ILE A 11 29.06 -101.45 61.80
CA ILE A 11 27.71 -100.84 61.74
C ILE A 11 27.80 -99.36 61.39
N ALA A 12 28.78 -98.64 61.94
CA ALA A 12 29.03 -97.25 61.61
C ALA A 12 29.46 -97.08 60.14
N ALA A 13 30.38 -97.92 59.65
CA ALA A 13 30.82 -97.90 58.25
C ALA A 13 29.69 -98.24 57.27
N ASP A 14 28.84 -99.23 57.59
CA ASP A 14 27.67 -99.58 56.78
C ASP A 14 26.60 -98.47 56.79
N ALA A 15 26.41 -97.81 57.94
CA ALA A 15 25.50 -96.67 58.05
C ALA A 15 26.02 -95.47 57.23
N GLU A 16 27.31 -95.18 57.30
CA GLU A 16 27.93 -94.10 56.54
C GLU A 16 27.93 -94.37 55.02
N ALA A 17 28.15 -95.62 54.62
CA ALA A 17 28.02 -96.04 53.22
C ALA A 17 26.58 -95.86 52.71
N LYS A 18 25.57 -96.20 53.52
CA LYS A 18 24.16 -95.97 53.18
C LYS A 18 23.80 -94.49 53.10
N ILE A 19 24.33 -93.65 54.00
CA ILE A 19 24.14 -92.20 53.96
C ILE A 19 24.75 -91.63 52.68
N ARG A 20 25.98 -92.01 52.32
CA ARG A 20 26.61 -91.54 51.07
C ARG A 20 25.84 -91.95 49.81
N VAL A 21 25.28 -93.15 49.77
CA VAL A 21 24.44 -93.59 48.65
C VAL A 21 23.14 -92.77 48.60
N ALA A 22 22.49 -92.56 49.75
CA ALA A 22 21.28 -91.75 49.84
C ALA A 22 21.53 -90.28 49.44
N ASP A 23 22.64 -89.69 49.87
CA ASP A 23 23.06 -88.33 49.51
C ASP A 23 23.39 -88.22 48.01
N ALA A 24 24.04 -89.23 47.43
CA ALA A 24 24.31 -89.28 46.00
C ALA A 24 23.04 -89.46 45.16
N GLU A 25 22.01 -90.14 45.68
CA GLU A 25 20.69 -90.21 45.04
C GLU A 25 19.90 -88.91 45.20
N ALA A 26 19.98 -88.26 46.35
CA ALA A 26 19.35 -86.96 46.59
C ALA A 26 19.97 -85.87 45.70
N ALA A 27 21.30 -85.84 45.56
CA ALA A 27 22.00 -84.93 44.66
C ALA A 27 21.56 -85.13 43.19
N ARG A 28 21.48 -86.37 42.71
CA ARG A 28 21.00 -86.70 41.36
C ARG A 28 19.55 -86.26 41.13
N LYS A 29 18.68 -86.41 42.14
CA LYS A 29 17.28 -85.93 42.06
C LYS A 29 17.21 -84.40 42.00
N LEU A 30 18.03 -83.71 42.78
CA LEU A 30 18.10 -82.24 42.77
C LEU A 30 18.64 -81.70 41.45
N GLU A 31 19.66 -82.32 40.86
CA GLU A 31 20.18 -81.97 39.54
C GLU A 31 19.15 -82.21 38.43
N ALA A 32 18.47 -83.36 38.45
CA ALA A 32 17.40 -83.65 37.50
C ALA A 32 16.22 -82.66 37.62
N GLN A 33 15.88 -82.22 38.83
CA GLN A 33 14.86 -81.19 39.04
C GLN A 33 15.32 -79.81 38.55
N ARG A 34 16.57 -79.42 38.82
CA ARG A 34 17.14 -78.16 38.33
C ARG A 34 17.17 -78.12 36.80
N ALA A 35 17.60 -79.20 36.16
CA ALA A 35 17.60 -79.31 34.70
C ALA A 35 16.20 -79.20 34.09
N ARG A 36 15.17 -79.76 34.75
CA ARG A 36 13.76 -79.60 34.32
C ARG A 36 13.28 -78.15 34.45
N ILE A 37 13.55 -77.50 35.58
CA ILE A 37 13.18 -76.09 35.81
C ILE A 37 13.87 -75.17 34.79
N GLU A 38 15.13 -75.44 34.47
CA GLU A 38 15.88 -74.67 33.48
C GLU A 38 15.31 -74.85 32.06
N LEU A 39 14.98 -76.09 31.69
CA LEU A 39 14.36 -76.38 30.40
C LEU A 39 12.97 -75.72 30.26
N GLU A 40 12.15 -75.74 31.31
CA GLU A 40 10.85 -75.05 31.34
C GLU A 40 11.01 -73.52 31.23
N ARG A 41 12.03 -72.93 31.88
CA ARG A 41 12.32 -71.49 31.76
C ARG A 41 12.72 -71.12 30.34
N LEU A 42 13.61 -71.89 29.71
CA LEU A 42 14.04 -71.66 28.34
C LEU A 42 12.87 -71.78 27.35
N GLN A 43 12.00 -72.77 27.55
CA GLN A 43 10.79 -72.92 26.74
C GLN A 43 9.83 -71.74 26.94
N ALA A 44 9.62 -71.28 28.17
CA ALA A 44 8.77 -70.13 28.46
C ALA A 44 9.32 -68.83 27.88
N GLU A 45 10.65 -68.65 27.85
CA GLU A 45 11.30 -67.51 27.22
C GLU A 45 11.16 -67.54 25.70
N ALA A 46 11.42 -68.69 25.06
CA ALA A 46 11.23 -68.87 23.62
C ALA A 46 9.77 -68.58 23.21
N ASP A 47 8.81 -69.06 23.99
CA ASP A 47 7.39 -68.80 23.79
C ASP A 47 7.03 -67.31 23.90
N ARG A 48 7.63 -66.59 24.85
CA ARG A 48 7.40 -65.15 25.03
C ARG A 48 7.95 -64.35 23.83
N VAL A 49 9.13 -64.70 23.34
CA VAL A 49 9.75 -64.07 22.16
C VAL A 49 8.88 -64.33 20.92
N ASN A 50 8.49 -65.58 20.68
CA ASN A 50 7.63 -65.95 19.56
C ASN A 50 6.27 -65.22 19.58
N ARG A 51 5.67 -65.02 20.76
CA ARG A 51 4.42 -64.25 20.90
C ARG A 51 4.64 -62.77 20.62
N ALA A 52 5.74 -62.18 21.09
CA ALA A 52 6.08 -60.79 20.85
C ALA A 52 6.33 -60.51 19.36
N GLU A 53 7.03 -61.39 18.66
CA GLU A 53 7.27 -61.27 17.21
C GLU A 53 5.97 -61.33 16.40
N ARG A 54 5.08 -62.26 16.72
CA ARG A 54 3.74 -62.36 16.09
C ARG A 54 2.88 -61.13 16.35
N ASP A 55 3.01 -60.48 17.50
CA ASP A 55 2.29 -59.25 17.79
C ASP A 55 2.84 -58.05 17.03
N VAL A 56 4.16 -57.97 16.85
CA VAL A 56 4.81 -56.95 16.02
C VAL A 56 4.40 -57.12 14.56
N GLU A 57 4.42 -58.35 14.04
CA GLU A 57 4.01 -58.65 12.65
C GLU A 57 2.55 -58.29 12.40
N ARG A 58 1.64 -58.68 13.32
CA ARG A 58 0.21 -58.31 13.24
C ARG A 58 -0.01 -56.80 13.29
N ARG A 59 0.77 -56.06 14.08
CA ARG A 59 0.71 -54.58 14.13
C ARG A 59 1.21 -53.96 12.83
N ALA A 60 2.33 -54.46 12.29
CA ALA A 60 2.88 -54.01 11.02
C ALA A 60 1.91 -54.26 9.86
N GLU A 61 1.26 -55.43 9.82
CA GLU A 61 0.27 -55.76 8.78
C GLU A 61 -0.98 -54.86 8.88
N ARG A 62 -1.48 -54.61 10.10
CA ARG A 62 -2.59 -53.65 10.32
C ARG A 62 -2.24 -52.24 9.86
N GLN A 63 -1.01 -51.80 10.11
CA GLN A 63 -0.53 -50.49 9.65
C GLN A 63 -0.45 -50.44 8.12
N ARG A 64 0.11 -51.47 7.46
CA ARG A 64 0.15 -51.57 5.99
C ARG A 64 -1.26 -51.51 5.39
N ARG A 65 -2.21 -52.29 5.91
CA ARG A 65 -3.61 -52.27 5.46
C ARG A 65 -4.29 -50.92 5.69
N GLN A 66 -3.95 -50.20 6.75
CA GLN A 66 -4.48 -48.85 6.99
C GLN A 66 -3.91 -47.83 6.02
N VAL A 67 -2.60 -47.88 5.73
CA VAL A 67 -1.94 -47.02 4.74
C VAL A 67 -2.53 -47.28 3.36
N GLU A 68 -2.60 -48.54 2.93
CA GLU A 68 -3.17 -48.93 1.63
C GLU A 68 -4.65 -48.51 1.49
N ARG A 69 -5.45 -48.62 2.56
CA ARG A 69 -6.84 -48.11 2.57
C ARG A 69 -6.91 -46.58 2.47
N ARG A 70 -5.98 -45.86 3.10
CA ARG A 70 -5.89 -44.40 3.02
C ARG A 70 -5.45 -43.96 1.63
N GLU A 71 -4.47 -44.62 1.04
CA GLU A 71 -4.01 -44.41 -0.33
C GLU A 71 -5.14 -44.66 -1.33
N ARG A 72 -5.82 -45.81 -1.27
CA ARG A 72 -6.97 -46.10 -2.13
C ARG A 72 -8.13 -45.11 -1.97
N ARG A 73 -8.37 -44.60 -0.76
CA ARG A 73 -9.37 -43.54 -0.53
C ARG A 73 -8.91 -42.19 -1.08
N ALA A 74 -7.63 -41.87 -0.94
CA ALA A 74 -7.03 -40.66 -1.49
C ALA A 74 -7.04 -40.69 -3.02
N GLU A 75 -6.68 -41.81 -3.65
CA GLU A 75 -6.73 -42.02 -5.10
C GLU A 75 -8.16 -41.94 -5.64
N ARG A 76 -9.13 -42.60 -4.99
CA ARG A 76 -10.55 -42.48 -5.37
C ARG A 76 -11.07 -41.05 -5.18
N GLY A 77 -10.63 -40.37 -4.13
CA GLY A 77 -10.94 -38.96 -3.87
C GLY A 77 -10.35 -38.04 -4.94
N ALA A 78 -9.09 -38.26 -5.30
CA ALA A 78 -8.37 -37.50 -6.33
C ALA A 78 -9.00 -37.70 -7.71
N ARG A 79 -9.26 -38.94 -8.12
CA ARG A 79 -9.92 -39.25 -9.40
C ARG A 79 -11.35 -38.68 -9.47
N ARG A 80 -12.11 -38.73 -8.37
CA ARG A 80 -13.43 -38.08 -8.30
C ARG A 80 -13.35 -36.57 -8.35
N ALA A 81 -12.38 -35.97 -7.66
CA ALA A 81 -12.14 -34.54 -7.69
C ALA A 81 -11.75 -34.06 -9.11
N GLU A 82 -10.91 -34.83 -9.81
CA GLU A 82 -10.46 -34.57 -11.17
C GLU A 82 -11.60 -34.71 -12.20
N LEU A 83 -12.44 -35.74 -12.07
CA LEU A 83 -13.67 -35.90 -12.87
C LEU A 83 -14.67 -34.77 -12.60
N LEU A 84 -14.89 -34.41 -11.32
CA LEU A 84 -15.78 -33.31 -10.95
C LEU A 84 -15.24 -31.97 -11.45
N SER A 85 -13.93 -31.71 -11.36
CA SER A 85 -13.34 -30.48 -11.89
C SER A 85 -13.44 -30.43 -13.41
N GLY A 86 -13.15 -31.53 -14.12
CA GLY A 86 -13.25 -31.57 -15.59
C GLY A 86 -14.68 -31.37 -16.10
N VAL A 87 -15.67 -31.97 -15.42
CA VAL A 87 -17.08 -31.77 -15.74
C VAL A 87 -17.52 -30.34 -15.39
N LEU A 88 -17.18 -29.84 -14.21
CA LEU A 88 -17.55 -28.48 -13.79
C LEU A 88 -16.89 -27.39 -14.64
N ASP A 89 -15.64 -27.58 -15.06
CA ASP A 89 -14.93 -26.61 -15.92
C ASP A 89 -15.54 -26.57 -17.32
N GLY A 90 -15.91 -27.72 -17.89
CA GLY A 90 -16.61 -27.79 -19.19
C GLY A 90 -18.06 -27.28 -19.14
N PHE A 91 -18.76 -27.51 -18.02
CA PHE A 91 -20.13 -27.04 -17.79
C PHE A 91 -20.16 -25.54 -17.48
N ALA A 92 -19.22 -25.03 -16.69
CA ALA A 92 -19.14 -23.61 -16.33
C ALA A 92 -18.91 -22.70 -17.56
N ASP A 93 -18.14 -23.15 -18.56
CA ASP A 93 -17.88 -22.34 -19.74
C ASP A 93 -19.07 -22.25 -20.70
N LYS A 94 -19.88 -23.31 -20.82
CA LYS A 94 -21.01 -23.35 -21.76
C LYS A 94 -22.34 -22.95 -21.13
N VAL A 95 -22.55 -23.26 -19.85
CA VAL A 95 -23.79 -22.93 -19.12
C VAL A 95 -23.86 -21.47 -18.74
N VAL A 96 -22.75 -20.72 -18.67
CA VAL A 96 -22.81 -19.27 -18.44
C VAL A 96 -23.35 -18.52 -19.68
N VAL A 97 -23.12 -19.04 -20.88
CA VAL A 97 -23.50 -18.37 -22.13
C VAL A 97 -25.03 -18.24 -22.25
N VAL A 98 -25.78 -19.30 -21.96
CA VAL A 98 -27.24 -19.32 -22.16
C VAL A 98 -27.98 -18.32 -21.25
N PRO A 99 -27.75 -18.28 -19.92
CA PRO A 99 -28.32 -17.27 -19.03
C PRO A 99 -27.86 -15.85 -19.36
N VAL A 100 -26.62 -15.67 -19.82
CA VAL A 100 -26.13 -14.35 -20.25
C VAL A 100 -26.88 -13.86 -21.49
N LEU A 101 -27.08 -14.72 -22.50
CA LEU A 101 -27.86 -14.38 -23.69
C LEU A 101 -29.33 -14.11 -23.36
N MET A 102 -29.93 -14.88 -22.45
CA MET A 102 -31.30 -14.63 -21.97
C MET A 102 -31.40 -13.29 -21.22
N ALA A 103 -30.42 -12.95 -20.38
CA ALA A 103 -30.37 -11.68 -19.68
C ALA A 103 -30.20 -10.50 -20.65
N MET A 104 -29.35 -10.65 -21.68
CA MET A 104 -29.19 -9.66 -22.75
C MET A 104 -30.48 -9.47 -23.54
N ALA A 105 -31.18 -10.54 -23.90
CA ALA A 105 -32.46 -10.45 -24.60
C ALA A 105 -33.53 -9.71 -23.75
N GLY A 106 -33.58 -9.99 -22.45
CA GLY A 106 -34.46 -9.28 -21.52
C GLY A 106 -34.09 -7.80 -21.38
N ALA A 107 -32.80 -7.48 -21.30
CA ALA A 107 -32.32 -6.10 -21.23
C ALA A 107 -32.59 -5.31 -22.51
N TRP A 108 -32.36 -5.94 -23.67
CA TRP A 108 -32.70 -5.36 -24.97
C TRP A 108 -34.19 -5.05 -25.07
N TRP A 109 -35.05 -5.98 -24.63
CA TRP A 109 -36.50 -5.78 -24.64
C TRP A 109 -36.93 -4.63 -23.72
N GLY A 110 -36.40 -4.57 -22.49
CA GLY A 110 -36.68 -3.48 -21.55
C GLY A 110 -36.25 -2.11 -22.11
N GLN A 111 -35.06 -2.03 -22.70
CA GLN A 111 -34.56 -0.81 -23.35
C GLN A 111 -35.43 -0.41 -24.55
N PHE A 112 -35.78 -1.36 -25.42
CA PHE A 112 -36.66 -1.13 -26.56
C PHE A 112 -38.00 -0.54 -26.13
N GLN A 113 -38.63 -1.10 -25.08
CA GLN A 113 -39.90 -0.61 -24.57
C GLN A 113 -39.80 0.79 -23.95
N VAL A 114 -38.68 1.12 -23.29
CA VAL A 114 -38.47 2.49 -22.80
C VAL A 114 -38.42 3.49 -23.96
N PHE A 115 -37.68 3.20 -25.02
CA PHE A 115 -37.61 4.08 -26.19
C PHE A 115 -38.95 4.16 -26.94
N HIS A 116 -39.61 3.02 -27.14
CA HIS A 116 -40.83 2.96 -27.92
C HIS A 116 -42.06 3.47 -27.16
N GLN A 117 -42.28 3.02 -25.93
CA GLN A 117 -43.51 3.32 -25.17
C GLN A 117 -43.40 4.60 -24.33
N ARG A 118 -42.25 4.88 -23.70
CA ARG A 118 -42.11 6.07 -22.83
C ARG A 118 -41.67 7.29 -23.60
N LEU A 119 -40.68 7.13 -24.48
CA LEU A 119 -40.13 8.23 -25.28
C LEU A 119 -40.86 8.39 -26.63
N SER A 120 -41.80 7.50 -26.94
CA SER A 120 -42.63 7.54 -28.16
C SER A 120 -41.81 7.52 -29.46
N TRP A 121 -40.64 6.86 -29.45
CA TRP A 121 -39.80 6.77 -30.65
C TRP A 121 -40.39 5.78 -31.67
N PRO A 122 -40.20 6.03 -32.99
CA PRO A 122 -40.54 5.06 -34.02
C PRO A 122 -39.85 3.73 -33.76
N VAL A 123 -40.56 2.62 -33.98
CA VAL A 123 -40.04 1.25 -33.80
C VAL A 123 -38.63 1.03 -34.35
N PRO A 124 -38.29 1.42 -35.60
CA PRO A 124 -36.94 1.21 -36.12
C PRO A 124 -35.87 1.99 -35.34
N LEU A 125 -36.19 3.20 -34.86
CA LEU A 125 -35.26 4.02 -34.09
C LEU A 125 -35.08 3.47 -32.66
N ALA A 126 -36.16 3.04 -32.01
CA ALA A 126 -36.13 2.41 -30.70
C ALA A 126 -35.33 1.10 -30.71
N ALA A 127 -35.51 0.26 -31.74
CA ALA A 127 -34.76 -0.97 -31.93
C ALA A 127 -33.28 -0.71 -32.20
N ALA A 128 -32.96 0.28 -33.04
CA ALA A 128 -31.57 0.68 -33.30
C ALA A 128 -30.88 1.19 -32.02
N ALA A 129 -31.57 1.98 -31.20
CA ALA A 129 -31.04 2.51 -29.95
C ALA A 129 -30.77 1.41 -28.91
N ALA A 130 -31.73 0.50 -28.68
CA ALA A 130 -31.55 -0.65 -27.78
C ALA A 130 -30.40 -1.56 -28.25
N THR A 131 -30.34 -1.84 -29.55
CA THR A 131 -29.23 -2.63 -30.14
C THR A 131 -27.89 -1.92 -29.99
N GLY A 132 -27.86 -0.59 -30.17
CA GLY A 132 -26.66 0.22 -29.97
C GLY A 132 -26.10 0.12 -28.56
N ILE A 133 -26.96 0.15 -27.53
CA ILE A 133 -26.55 0.03 -26.13
C ILE A 133 -25.96 -1.35 -25.83
N GLU A 134 -26.62 -2.42 -26.28
CA GLU A 134 -26.09 -3.79 -26.12
C GLU A 134 -24.77 -3.98 -26.87
N CYS A 135 -24.65 -3.46 -28.09
CA CYS A 135 -23.40 -3.47 -28.86
C CYS A 135 -22.28 -2.73 -28.12
N ILE A 136 -22.56 -1.56 -27.53
CA ILE A 136 -21.60 -0.83 -26.70
C ILE A 136 -21.18 -1.67 -25.50
N GLY A 137 -22.11 -2.33 -24.80
CA GLY A 137 -21.81 -3.24 -23.70
C GLY A 137 -20.86 -4.38 -24.11
N VAL A 138 -21.13 -5.03 -25.24
CA VAL A 138 -20.28 -6.10 -25.81
C VAL A 138 -18.90 -5.56 -26.20
N VAL A 139 -18.84 -4.41 -26.88
CA VAL A 139 -17.58 -3.78 -27.29
C VAL A 139 -16.77 -3.38 -26.07
N CYS A 140 -17.36 -2.75 -25.05
CA CYS A 140 -16.71 -2.41 -23.80
C CYS A 140 -16.21 -3.66 -23.05
N GLY A 141 -16.99 -4.74 -23.02
CA GLY A 141 -16.56 -6.02 -22.47
C GLY A 141 -15.36 -6.60 -23.22
N ARG A 142 -15.39 -6.55 -24.55
CA ARG A 142 -14.27 -7.00 -25.39
C ARG A 142 -13.02 -6.13 -25.19
N LEU A 143 -13.17 -4.81 -25.15
CA LEU A 143 -12.06 -3.88 -24.88
C LEU A 143 -11.48 -4.11 -23.48
N ALA A 144 -12.32 -4.32 -22.47
CA ALA A 144 -11.87 -4.66 -21.11
C ALA A 144 -11.17 -6.02 -21.01
N HIS A 145 -11.43 -6.95 -21.95
CA HIS A 145 -10.69 -8.21 -22.08
C HIS A 145 -9.39 -8.00 -22.85
N LEU A 146 -9.40 -7.26 -23.96
CA LEU A 146 -8.21 -6.94 -24.75
C LEU A 146 -7.20 -6.11 -23.96
N ALA A 147 -7.65 -5.15 -23.16
CA ALA A 147 -6.81 -4.35 -22.28
C ALA A 147 -6.14 -5.19 -21.17
N ARG A 148 -6.63 -6.40 -20.87
CA ARG A 148 -5.94 -7.35 -19.98
C ARG A 148 -4.89 -8.20 -20.68
N ARG A 149 -4.78 -8.11 -22.02
CA ARG A 149 -3.72 -8.80 -22.76
C ARG A 149 -2.41 -8.06 -22.56
N GLN A 150 -1.35 -8.84 -22.47
CA GLN A 150 -0.01 -8.31 -22.27
C GLN A 150 0.41 -7.48 -23.47
N VAL A 151 0.77 -6.23 -23.23
CA VAL A 151 1.36 -5.36 -24.24
C VAL A 151 2.84 -5.25 -23.96
N THR A 152 3.66 -5.73 -24.90
CA THR A 152 5.11 -5.50 -24.86
C THR A 152 5.39 -4.20 -25.57
N VAL A 153 5.73 -3.18 -24.79
CA VAL A 153 6.11 -1.87 -25.32
C VAL A 153 7.63 -1.81 -25.36
N VAL A 154 8.19 -1.38 -26.48
CA VAL A 154 9.61 -1.04 -26.57
C VAL A 154 9.75 0.38 -26.06
N GLY A 155 10.45 0.56 -24.94
CA GLY A 155 10.78 1.89 -24.42
C GLY A 155 11.66 2.66 -25.41
N ALA A 156 11.75 3.97 -25.25
CA ALA A 156 12.63 4.82 -26.07
C ALA A 156 14.10 4.33 -26.04
N ASP A 157 14.50 3.68 -24.96
CA ASP A 157 15.84 3.12 -24.73
C ASP A 157 16.04 1.73 -25.39
N GLY A 158 15.10 1.26 -26.20
CA GLY A 158 15.14 -0.07 -26.84
C GLY A 158 14.80 -1.25 -25.92
N VAL A 159 14.62 -1.00 -24.62
CA VAL A 159 14.27 -2.04 -23.63
C VAL A 159 12.82 -2.46 -23.79
N ARG A 160 12.59 -3.76 -23.99
CA ARG A 160 11.24 -4.34 -24.04
C ARG A 160 10.68 -4.47 -22.64
N VAL A 161 9.64 -3.70 -22.34
CA VAL A 161 8.92 -3.79 -21.07
C VAL A 161 7.54 -4.35 -21.37
N THR A 162 7.29 -5.58 -20.89
CA THR A 162 5.92 -6.11 -20.88
C THR A 162 5.17 -5.46 -19.72
N ARG A 163 4.11 -4.71 -20.04
CA ARG A 163 3.22 -4.10 -19.05
C ARG A 163 1.90 -4.86 -19.00
N ASP A 164 1.45 -5.11 -17.78
CA ASP A 164 0.08 -5.55 -17.52
C ASP A 164 -0.76 -4.28 -17.30
N ASP A 165 -1.77 -4.07 -18.15
CA ASP A 165 -2.74 -2.99 -17.94
C ASP A 165 -3.89 -3.51 -17.06
N SER A 166 -4.26 -2.69 -16.08
CA SER A 166 -5.37 -2.95 -15.17
C SER A 166 -6.75 -2.89 -15.84
N ALA A 167 -6.82 -2.34 -17.06
CA ALA A 167 -8.06 -2.15 -17.83
C ALA A 167 -9.15 -1.40 -17.04
N TRP A 168 -8.73 -0.50 -16.14
CA TRP A 168 -9.62 0.09 -15.15
C TRP A 168 -10.62 1.06 -15.79
N VAL A 169 -10.21 1.77 -16.85
CA VAL A 169 -11.06 2.71 -17.58
C VAL A 169 -12.17 1.94 -18.30
N GLU A 170 -11.81 0.93 -19.08
CA GLU A 170 -12.72 0.10 -19.86
C GLU A 170 -13.73 -0.60 -18.96
N ARG A 171 -13.29 -1.08 -17.79
CA ARG A 171 -14.16 -1.68 -16.78
C ARG A 171 -15.09 -0.66 -16.14
N SER A 172 -14.61 0.55 -15.89
CA SER A 172 -15.45 1.63 -15.34
C SER A 172 -16.56 2.01 -16.33
N VAL A 173 -16.22 2.12 -17.62
CA VAL A 173 -17.20 2.36 -18.69
C VAL A 173 -18.18 1.19 -18.82
N MET A 174 -17.70 -0.06 -18.83
CA MET A 174 -18.56 -1.25 -18.83
C MET A 174 -19.53 -1.22 -17.65
N TRP A 175 -19.05 -0.97 -16.42
CA TRP A 175 -19.90 -0.91 -15.23
C TRP A 175 -20.90 0.26 -15.26
N ALA A 176 -20.54 1.39 -15.88
CA ALA A 176 -21.48 2.49 -16.11
C ALA A 176 -22.62 2.09 -17.06
N VAL A 177 -22.30 1.39 -18.16
CA VAL A 177 -23.30 0.87 -19.12
C VAL A 177 -24.20 -0.18 -18.45
N VAL A 178 -23.63 -1.10 -17.66
CA VAL A 178 -24.39 -2.08 -16.89
C VAL A 178 -25.32 -1.41 -15.87
N GLY A 179 -24.82 -0.38 -15.18
CA GLY A 179 -25.64 0.41 -14.25
C GLY A 179 -26.82 1.08 -14.96
N TYR A 180 -26.59 1.64 -16.14
CA TYR A 180 -27.67 2.21 -16.97
C TYR A 180 -28.69 1.15 -17.40
N ALA A 181 -28.23 0.02 -17.92
CA ALA A 181 -29.12 -1.08 -18.34
C ALA A 181 -29.95 -1.61 -17.17
N ALA A 182 -29.33 -1.79 -16.00
CA ALA A 182 -30.01 -2.24 -14.78
C ALA A 182 -31.06 -1.22 -14.30
N ALA A 183 -30.74 0.08 -14.32
CA ALA A 183 -31.67 1.14 -13.96
C ALA A 183 -32.85 1.23 -14.94
N SER A 184 -32.60 1.08 -16.24
CA SER A 184 -33.63 1.04 -17.28
C SER A 184 -34.58 -0.16 -17.09
N ASN A 185 -34.03 -1.34 -16.84
CA ASN A 185 -34.80 -2.55 -16.59
C ASN A 185 -35.64 -2.47 -15.32
N TRP A 186 -35.08 -1.93 -14.22
CA TRP A 186 -35.84 -1.67 -13.01
C TRP A 186 -36.96 -0.65 -13.27
N ALA A 187 -36.65 0.46 -13.94
CA ALA A 187 -37.62 1.48 -14.25
C ALA A 187 -38.77 0.93 -15.12
N HIS A 188 -38.48 0.01 -16.05
CA HIS A 188 -39.48 -0.63 -16.91
C HIS A 188 -40.33 -1.66 -16.16
N ALA A 189 -39.71 -2.62 -15.47
CA ALA A 189 -40.40 -3.71 -14.81
C ALA A 189 -41.13 -3.28 -13.52
N GLY A 190 -40.74 -2.13 -12.93
CA GLY A 190 -41.19 -1.72 -11.60
C GLY A 190 -40.62 -2.58 -10.46
N ASP A 191 -39.84 -3.61 -10.80
CA ASP A 191 -39.26 -4.56 -9.86
C ASP A 191 -37.71 -4.44 -9.88
N PRO A 192 -37.07 -4.14 -8.73
CA PRO A 192 -35.62 -4.08 -8.64
C PRO A 192 -34.91 -5.41 -8.92
N THR A 193 -35.60 -6.55 -8.82
CA THR A 193 -35.00 -7.87 -9.09
C THR A 193 -34.55 -8.03 -10.55
N VAL A 194 -35.27 -7.44 -11.50
CA VAL A 194 -34.94 -7.47 -12.94
C VAL A 194 -33.69 -6.63 -13.23
N GLY A 195 -33.57 -5.48 -12.56
CA GLY A 195 -32.34 -4.69 -12.58
C GLY A 195 -31.16 -5.43 -11.96
N ALA A 196 -31.38 -6.13 -10.83
CA ALA A 196 -30.35 -6.92 -10.16
C ALA A 196 -29.85 -8.09 -11.03
N LEU A 197 -30.72 -8.80 -11.74
CA LEU A 197 -30.35 -9.87 -12.67
C LEU A 197 -29.41 -9.37 -13.79
N SER A 198 -29.64 -8.15 -14.26
CA SER A 198 -28.79 -7.50 -15.28
C SER A 198 -27.36 -7.26 -14.78
N VAL A 199 -27.21 -6.96 -13.50
CA VAL A 199 -25.90 -6.79 -12.83
C VAL A 199 -25.21 -8.12 -12.57
N VAL A 200 -25.96 -9.13 -12.12
CA VAL A 200 -25.42 -10.45 -11.73
C VAL A 200 -24.72 -11.13 -12.90
N GLY A 201 -25.31 -11.10 -14.10
CA GLY A 201 -24.70 -11.71 -15.29
C GLY A 201 -23.30 -11.17 -15.58
N VAL A 202 -23.15 -9.84 -15.58
CA VAL A 202 -21.85 -9.20 -15.82
C VAL A 202 -20.88 -9.38 -14.64
N ALA A 203 -21.38 -9.39 -13.40
CA ALA A 203 -20.57 -9.68 -12.23
C ALA A 203 -19.95 -11.09 -12.27
N VAL A 204 -20.74 -12.10 -12.65
CA VAL A 204 -20.28 -13.49 -12.81
C VAL A 204 -19.26 -13.61 -13.93
N TRP A 205 -19.54 -12.98 -15.08
CA TRP A 205 -18.57 -12.93 -16.19
C TRP A 205 -17.25 -12.27 -15.77
N GLU A 206 -17.32 -11.13 -15.07
CA GLU A 206 -16.12 -10.44 -14.61
C GLU A 206 -15.31 -11.28 -13.61
N ALA A 207 -15.98 -11.99 -12.69
CA ALA A 207 -15.35 -12.90 -11.75
C ALA A 207 -14.63 -14.06 -12.46
N ARG A 208 -15.27 -14.66 -13.48
CA ARG A 208 -14.65 -15.68 -14.33
C ARG A 208 -13.42 -15.13 -15.03
N GLU A 209 -13.53 -14.00 -15.71
CA GLU A 209 -12.41 -13.37 -16.42
C GLU A 209 -11.26 -12.98 -15.50
N ARG A 210 -11.54 -12.49 -14.28
CA ARG A 210 -10.51 -12.22 -13.27
C ARG A 210 -9.79 -13.51 -12.86
N ARG A 211 -10.51 -14.62 -12.72
CA ARG A 211 -9.92 -15.93 -12.36
C ARG A 211 -9.01 -16.43 -13.48
N VAL A 212 -9.49 -16.43 -14.73
CA VAL A 212 -8.70 -16.83 -15.91
C VAL A 212 -7.42 -16.00 -16.03
N HIS A 213 -7.54 -14.67 -15.92
CA HIS A 213 -6.37 -13.80 -15.97
C HIS A 213 -5.37 -14.04 -14.82
N ARG A 214 -5.85 -14.28 -13.60
CA ARG A 214 -4.95 -14.62 -12.47
C ARG A 214 -4.25 -15.96 -12.65
N LEU A 215 -4.89 -16.94 -13.29
CA LEU A 215 -4.27 -18.23 -13.63
C LEU A 215 -3.20 -18.03 -14.71
N ALA A 216 -3.49 -17.28 -15.77
CA ALA A 216 -2.51 -16.94 -16.79
C ALA A 216 -1.29 -16.19 -16.21
N LEU A 217 -1.51 -15.26 -15.27
CA LEU A 217 -0.43 -14.60 -14.53
C LEU A 217 0.36 -15.55 -13.63
N ALA A 218 -0.29 -16.58 -13.07
CA ALA A 218 0.34 -17.60 -12.25
C ALA A 218 1.26 -18.50 -13.08
N GLU A 219 0.76 -18.98 -14.23
CA GLU A 219 1.50 -19.78 -15.20
C GLU A 219 2.70 -19.01 -15.76
N ALA A 220 2.55 -17.70 -16.00
CA ALA A 220 3.64 -16.83 -16.42
C ALA A 220 4.65 -16.49 -15.31
N GLY A 221 4.44 -16.96 -14.07
CA GLY A 221 5.30 -16.62 -12.92
C GLY A 221 5.27 -15.15 -12.51
N ARG A 222 4.26 -14.39 -12.97
CA ARG A 222 4.14 -12.93 -12.79
C ARG A 222 3.09 -12.53 -11.77
N LEU A 223 2.58 -13.47 -10.98
CA LEU A 223 1.74 -13.13 -9.85
C LEU A 223 2.51 -12.19 -8.91
N PRO A 224 2.00 -10.98 -8.62
CA PRO A 224 2.66 -10.11 -7.68
C PRO A 224 2.80 -10.83 -6.34
N ALA A 225 3.94 -10.64 -5.69
CA ALA A 225 4.25 -11.29 -4.43
C ALA A 225 3.10 -11.08 -3.44
N ARG A 226 2.72 -12.15 -2.73
CA ARG A 226 1.51 -12.18 -1.92
C ARG A 226 1.60 -11.09 -0.85
N ARG A 227 0.75 -10.07 -0.93
CA ARG A 227 0.75 -8.99 0.06
C ARG A 227 0.57 -9.54 1.49
N PRO A 228 1.15 -8.90 2.51
CA PRO A 228 1.05 -9.35 3.88
C PRO A 228 -0.39 -9.34 4.34
N LYS A 229 -0.80 -10.47 4.93
CA LYS A 229 -2.13 -10.63 5.48
C LYS A 229 -2.12 -10.19 6.94
N PHE A 230 -2.88 -9.15 7.25
CA PHE A 230 -3.16 -8.74 8.62
C PHE A 230 -4.53 -9.27 9.03
N GLY A 231 -4.61 -9.96 10.17
CA GLY A 231 -5.87 -10.49 10.70
C GLY A 231 -6.87 -9.38 11.02
N ALA A 232 -8.17 -9.66 10.86
CA ALA A 232 -9.25 -8.69 11.10
C ALA A 232 -9.22 -8.10 12.52
N VAL A 233 -8.94 -8.94 13.53
CA VAL A 233 -8.80 -8.51 14.94
C VAL A 233 -7.77 -7.39 15.09
N ARG A 234 -6.70 -7.43 14.30
CA ARG A 234 -5.64 -6.44 14.36
C ARG A 234 -6.04 -5.10 13.75
N TRP A 235 -6.80 -5.12 12.67
CA TRP A 235 -7.40 -3.93 12.09
C TRP A 235 -8.32 -3.23 13.08
N VAL A 236 -9.09 -3.99 13.86
CA VAL A 236 -10.00 -3.45 14.87
C VAL A 236 -9.24 -2.92 16.09
N ARG A 237 -8.31 -3.71 16.64
CA ARG A 237 -7.63 -3.38 17.90
C ARG A 237 -6.52 -2.34 17.72
N TYR A 238 -5.82 -2.37 16.58
CA TYR A 238 -4.66 -1.52 16.29
C TYR A 238 -4.73 -0.92 14.87
N PRO A 239 -5.78 -0.15 14.54
CA PRO A 239 -6.02 0.34 13.19
C PRO A 239 -4.87 1.20 12.69
N GLY A 240 -4.38 2.13 13.51
CA GLY A 240 -3.30 3.05 13.12
C GLY A 240 -1.96 2.36 12.87
N TRP A 241 -1.62 1.34 13.66
CA TRP A 241 -0.39 0.57 13.48
C TRP A 241 -0.48 -0.36 12.26
N THR A 242 -1.62 -1.04 12.11
CA THR A 242 -1.88 -1.94 10.98
C THR A 242 -1.87 -1.16 9.66
N TRP A 243 -2.48 0.03 9.62
CA TRP A 243 -2.41 0.91 8.45
C TRP A 243 -0.97 1.29 8.09
N ARG A 244 -0.14 1.65 9.07
CA ARG A 244 1.26 2.03 8.81
C ARG A 244 2.07 0.85 8.28
N ALA A 245 1.90 -0.33 8.87
CA ALA A 245 2.54 -1.56 8.42
C ALA A 245 2.10 -1.93 7.00
N TRP A 246 0.80 -1.88 6.73
CA TRP A 246 0.26 -2.12 5.40
C TRP A 246 0.79 -1.11 4.37
N SER A 247 0.85 0.18 4.71
CA SER A 247 1.44 1.20 3.84
C SER A 247 2.94 1.01 3.64
N ALA A 248 3.68 0.56 4.67
CA ALA A 248 5.11 0.25 4.55
C ALA A 248 5.31 -0.96 3.62
N ALA A 249 4.49 -2.00 3.75
CA ALA A 249 4.51 -3.14 2.86
C ALA A 249 4.26 -2.75 1.40
N LEU A 250 3.34 -1.81 1.15
CA LEU A 250 3.07 -1.31 -0.20
C LEU A 250 4.23 -0.50 -0.79
N ARG A 251 4.89 0.34 0.01
CA ARG A 251 6.02 1.15 -0.47
C ARG A 251 7.26 0.32 -0.75
N HIS A 252 7.51 -0.68 0.08
CA HIS A 252 8.75 -1.48 0.05
C HIS A 252 8.56 -2.88 -0.56
N GLY A 253 7.37 -3.18 -1.08
CA GLY A 253 7.07 -4.48 -1.72
C GLY A 253 7.14 -5.68 -0.77
N LEU A 254 6.94 -5.47 0.53
CA LEU A 254 7.11 -6.52 1.55
C LEU A 254 5.98 -7.54 1.47
N VAL A 255 6.32 -8.82 1.68
CA VAL A 255 5.41 -9.97 1.64
C VAL A 255 5.00 -10.40 3.05
N ASP A 256 5.90 -10.25 4.01
CA ASP A 256 5.69 -10.65 5.39
C ASP A 256 5.09 -9.54 6.26
N ALA A 257 4.15 -9.94 7.11
CA ALA A 257 3.43 -9.03 7.99
C ALA A 257 4.28 -8.62 9.20
N ALA A 258 5.21 -9.45 9.66
CA ALA A 258 6.11 -9.11 10.76
C ALA A 258 7.17 -8.11 10.28
N GLU A 259 7.77 -8.36 9.11
CA GLU A 259 8.71 -7.43 8.49
C GLU A 259 8.07 -6.05 8.21
N ALA A 260 6.85 -6.04 7.67
CA ALA A 260 6.10 -4.80 7.43
C ALA A 260 5.88 -3.96 8.70
N LEU A 261 5.71 -4.60 9.86
CA LEU A 261 5.63 -3.90 11.15
C LEU A 261 6.96 -3.33 11.57
N ALA A 262 8.03 -4.13 11.49
CA ALA A 262 9.36 -3.71 11.89
C ALA A 262 9.78 -2.47 11.11
N VAL A 263 9.53 -2.45 9.80
CA VAL A 263 9.80 -1.28 8.94
C VAL A 263 8.91 -0.09 9.32
N ALA A 264 7.62 -0.32 9.59
CA ALA A 264 6.74 0.75 10.04
C ALA A 264 7.15 1.36 11.39
N GLU A 265 7.63 0.55 12.33
CA GLU A 265 8.15 1.01 13.62
C GLU A 265 9.41 1.85 13.45
N ARG A 266 10.37 1.38 12.62
CA ARG A 266 11.60 2.13 12.28
C ARG A 266 11.28 3.49 11.67
N GLU A 267 10.42 3.55 10.66
CA GLU A 267 9.98 4.82 10.07
C GLU A 267 9.31 5.75 11.10
N THR A 268 8.59 5.17 12.07
CA THR A 268 7.94 5.95 13.13
C THR A 268 8.97 6.55 14.08
N ALA A 269 9.96 5.76 14.49
CA ALA A 269 11.06 6.19 15.33
C ALA A 269 11.86 7.31 14.65
N GLU A 270 12.24 7.13 13.39
CA GLU A 270 12.96 8.15 12.61
C GLU A 270 12.16 9.44 12.45
N ARG A 271 10.85 9.36 12.20
CA ARG A 271 9.99 10.56 12.13
C ARG A 271 9.93 11.27 13.48
N LYS A 272 9.87 10.54 14.59
CA LYS A 272 9.91 11.13 15.95
C LYS A 272 11.25 11.83 16.20
N VAL A 273 12.37 11.19 15.86
CA VAL A 273 13.72 11.76 15.99
C VAL A 273 13.86 13.02 15.12
N ARG A 274 13.45 12.97 13.84
CA ARG A 274 13.47 14.15 12.95
C ARG A 274 12.60 15.29 13.45
N LYS A 275 11.43 14.99 14.03
CA LYS A 275 10.56 16.02 14.61
C LYS A 275 11.17 16.62 15.87
N ALA A 276 11.81 15.79 16.71
CA ALA A 276 12.52 16.25 17.91
C ALA A 276 13.73 17.11 17.53
N SER A 277 14.54 16.69 16.55
CA SER A 277 15.69 17.47 16.07
C SER A 277 15.26 18.80 15.45
N ARG A 278 14.23 18.81 14.60
CA ARG A 278 13.66 20.06 14.06
C ARG A 278 13.13 20.99 15.15
N ARG A 279 12.49 20.46 16.19
CA ARG A 279 12.05 21.26 17.35
C ARG A 279 13.22 21.82 18.14
N ALA A 280 14.25 21.01 18.39
CA ALA A 280 15.45 21.44 19.10
C ALA A 280 16.22 22.53 18.32
N LEU A 281 16.40 22.33 17.01
CA LEU A 281 17.02 23.30 16.12
C LEU A 281 16.19 24.59 16.01
N GLY A 282 14.87 24.47 15.83
CA GLY A 282 13.95 25.60 15.77
C GLY A 282 13.88 26.39 17.08
N TRP A 283 14.01 25.73 18.23
CA TRP A 283 14.07 26.39 19.53
C TRP A 283 15.41 27.10 19.75
N ARG A 284 16.53 26.49 19.36
CA ARG A 284 17.87 27.11 19.40
C ARG A 284 17.96 28.31 18.45
N SER A 285 17.42 28.20 17.24
CA SER A 285 17.39 29.31 16.29
C SER A 285 16.50 30.45 16.81
N ARG A 286 15.29 30.15 17.33
CA ARG A 286 14.43 31.16 17.96
C ARG A 286 15.10 31.87 19.13
N ARG A 287 15.90 31.18 19.95
CA ARG A 287 16.65 31.83 21.04
C ARG A 287 17.77 32.75 20.55
N ARG A 288 18.49 32.38 19.49
CA ARG A 288 19.58 33.21 18.94
C ARG A 288 19.02 34.40 18.15
N PHE A 289 18.14 34.12 17.18
CA PHE A 289 17.53 35.15 16.35
C PHE A 289 16.55 36.04 17.13
N GLY A 290 15.81 35.48 18.10
CA GLY A 290 14.89 36.26 18.92
C GLY A 290 15.56 37.37 19.73
N ARG A 291 16.78 37.12 20.25
CA ARG A 291 17.56 38.16 20.96
C ARG A 291 18.05 39.26 20.01
N VAL A 292 18.55 38.87 18.84
CA VAL A 292 19.04 39.82 17.83
C VAL A 292 17.90 40.67 17.27
N VAL A 293 16.74 40.05 16.99
CA VAL A 293 15.54 40.74 16.50
C VAL A 293 14.96 41.66 17.58
N ALA A 294 14.89 41.23 18.84
CA ALA A 294 14.45 42.08 19.94
C ALA A 294 15.34 43.32 20.10
N ALA A 295 16.67 43.13 20.11
CA ALA A 295 17.61 44.24 20.20
C ALA A 295 17.51 45.21 19.00
N ARG A 296 17.26 44.69 17.79
CA ARG A 296 17.08 45.53 16.60
C ARG A 296 15.76 46.29 16.62
N LEU A 297 14.69 45.69 17.11
CA LEU A 297 13.39 46.33 17.27
C LEU A 297 13.48 47.46 18.32
N GLU A 298 14.09 47.20 19.48
CA GLU A 298 14.31 48.23 20.51
C GLU A 298 15.13 49.41 19.98
N ALA A 299 16.21 49.15 19.24
CA ALA A 299 17.02 50.21 18.62
C ALA A 299 16.23 51.00 17.55
N THR A 300 15.35 50.34 16.79
CA THR A 300 14.53 51.01 15.78
C THR A 300 13.42 51.85 16.44
N ASP A 301 12.84 51.36 17.53
CA ASP A 301 11.82 52.08 18.29
C ASP A 301 12.42 53.28 19.03
N GLN A 302 13.65 53.19 19.54
CA GLN A 302 14.39 54.33 20.09
C GLN A 302 14.65 55.39 19.02
N ALA A 303 15.18 55.00 17.85
CA ALA A 303 15.43 55.95 16.75
C ALA A 303 14.13 56.62 16.25
N ARG A 304 13.01 55.90 16.25
CA ARG A 304 11.69 56.47 15.91
C ARG A 304 11.18 57.46 16.95
N ARG A 305 11.43 57.21 18.24
CA ARG A 305 11.08 58.15 19.32
C ARG A 305 11.91 59.41 19.22
N GLU A 306 13.22 59.29 19.03
CA GLU A 306 14.12 60.44 18.83
C GLU A 306 13.74 61.26 17.59
N ALA A 307 13.42 60.60 16.48
CA ALA A 307 12.94 61.27 15.27
C ALA A 307 11.59 61.97 15.49
N ALA A 308 10.66 61.34 16.21
CA ALA A 308 9.38 61.96 16.55
C ALA A 308 9.55 63.18 17.48
N GLU A 309 10.45 63.10 18.45
CA GLU A 309 10.79 64.21 19.34
C GLU A 309 11.45 65.37 18.58
N ALA A 310 12.33 65.08 17.61
CA ALA A 310 12.93 66.08 16.74
C ALA A 310 11.87 66.79 15.87
N VAL A 311 10.96 66.04 15.26
CA VAL A 311 9.85 66.60 14.46
C VAL A 311 8.91 67.44 15.31
N ILE A 312 8.60 67.02 16.54
CA ILE A 312 7.78 67.82 17.47
C ILE A 312 8.47 69.14 17.81
N ARG A 313 9.80 69.12 18.03
CA ARG A 313 10.58 70.31 18.33
C ARG A 313 10.61 71.28 17.14
N GLU A 314 10.89 70.77 15.94
CA GLU A 314 10.87 71.56 14.71
C GLU A 314 9.47 72.14 14.45
N ALA A 315 8.42 71.34 14.66
CA ALA A 315 7.05 71.82 14.55
C ALA A 315 6.72 72.91 15.58
N GLN A 316 7.23 72.81 16.81
CA GLN A 316 7.08 73.86 17.83
C GLN A 316 7.83 75.15 17.44
N GLU A 317 9.03 75.04 16.86
CA GLU A 317 9.80 76.18 16.37
C GLU A 317 9.10 76.86 15.19
N VAL A 318 8.63 76.10 14.20
CA VAL A 318 7.89 76.62 13.04
C VAL A 318 6.56 77.23 13.47
N THR A 319 5.84 76.59 14.39
CA THR A 319 4.57 77.12 14.92
C THR A 319 4.81 78.38 15.74
N GLY A 320 5.88 78.42 16.54
CA GLY A 320 6.30 79.60 17.30
C GLY A 320 6.70 80.77 16.40
N ALA A 321 7.48 80.51 15.34
CA ALA A 321 7.87 81.51 14.35
C ALA A 321 6.68 82.02 13.55
N ALA A 322 5.78 81.13 13.11
CA ALA A 322 4.55 81.51 12.43
C ALA A 322 3.64 82.33 13.36
N ALA A 323 3.58 82.02 14.66
CA ALA A 323 2.77 82.77 15.63
C ALA A 323 3.26 84.21 15.82
N MET A 324 4.57 84.43 15.72
CA MET A 324 5.14 85.78 15.72
C MET A 324 4.83 86.55 14.42
N LEU A 325 4.76 85.86 13.27
CA LEU A 325 4.59 86.50 11.97
C LEU A 325 3.13 86.78 11.59
N PHE A 326 2.21 85.87 11.92
CA PHE A 326 0.81 85.93 11.50
C PHE A 326 -0.18 86.15 12.66
N GLY A 327 0.31 86.18 13.90
CA GLY A 327 -0.49 86.31 15.10
C GLY A 327 -1.18 84.99 15.53
N PRO A 328 -1.45 84.80 16.84
CA PRO A 328 -1.89 83.51 17.39
C PRO A 328 -3.29 83.08 16.92
N ARG A 329 -4.16 84.02 16.55
CA ARG A 329 -5.52 83.72 16.08
C ARG A 329 -5.55 83.10 14.68
N ALA A 330 -4.72 83.58 13.76
CA ALA A 330 -4.66 83.07 12.39
C ALA A 330 -4.15 81.60 12.32
N LEU A 331 -3.22 81.22 13.20
CA LEU A 331 -2.73 79.83 13.30
C LEU A 331 -3.73 78.86 13.91
N THR A 332 -4.56 79.33 14.85
CA THR A 332 -5.61 78.50 15.47
C THR A 332 -6.72 78.18 14.46
N GLU A 333 -6.90 79.02 13.44
CA GLU A 333 -7.87 78.83 12.35
C GLU A 333 -7.32 77.90 11.26
N ALA A 334 -6.03 78.06 10.88
CA ALA A 334 -5.36 77.20 9.89
C ALA A 334 -5.12 75.74 10.37
N THR A 335 -4.97 75.52 11.68
CA THR A 335 -4.85 74.16 12.25
C THR A 335 -6.19 73.45 12.46
N ARG A 336 -7.31 74.18 12.35
CA ARG A 336 -8.68 73.65 12.51
C ARG A 336 -9.28 73.15 11.19
N SER A 337 -8.77 73.60 10.05
CA SER A 337 -9.14 73.15 8.70
C SER A 337 -8.22 72.04 8.18
N ARG A 338 -8.38 70.82 8.70
CA ARG A 338 -7.69 69.64 8.17
C ARG A 338 -8.51 69.00 7.03
N PRO A 339 -7.98 68.80 5.82
CA PRO A 339 -8.66 68.02 4.80
C PRO A 339 -8.57 66.53 5.16
N THR A 340 -9.70 65.92 5.54
CA THR A 340 -9.90 64.47 5.49
C THR A 340 -10.03 64.06 4.03
N SER A 341 -9.01 63.40 3.48
CA SER A 341 -9.10 62.75 2.17
C SER A 341 -10.09 61.59 2.24
N GLU A 342 -11.32 61.88 1.81
CA GLU A 342 -12.29 60.93 1.29
C GLU A 342 -11.69 60.21 0.08
N ASN A 343 -11.54 58.89 0.17
CA ASN A 343 -11.51 57.95 -0.96
C ASN A 343 -11.74 56.55 -0.39
N VAL A 344 -13.00 56.26 -0.05
CA VAL A 344 -13.52 54.89 0.06
C VAL A 344 -14.84 54.87 -0.70
N ALA A 345 -14.74 54.65 -2.01
CA ALA A 345 -15.87 54.27 -2.84
C ALA A 345 -15.99 52.73 -2.82
N GLU A 346 -17.16 52.29 -2.34
CA GLU A 346 -17.94 51.12 -2.75
C GLU A 346 -17.24 49.75 -2.90
N VAL A 347 -17.46 48.90 -1.89
CA VAL A 347 -17.68 47.46 -2.13
C VAL A 347 -18.99 47.08 -1.45
N GLU A 348 -19.97 46.72 -2.28
CA GLU A 348 -21.30 46.27 -1.92
C GLU A 348 -21.27 45.17 -0.85
N GLN A 349 -22.04 45.41 0.21
CA GLN A 349 -22.52 44.36 1.11
C GLN A 349 -23.86 43.84 0.60
N GLY A 350 -23.90 42.57 0.18
CA GLY A 350 -25.14 41.85 -0.06
C GLY A 350 -24.88 40.35 -0.05
N GLY A 351 -25.35 39.64 0.98
CA GLY A 351 -25.45 38.17 0.97
C GLY A 351 -24.94 37.45 2.20
N THR A 352 -25.75 37.45 3.25
CA THR A 352 -25.71 36.50 4.35
C THR A 352 -25.82 35.04 3.86
N GLY A 353 -25.00 34.11 4.39
CA GLY A 353 -25.40 32.70 4.42
C GLY A 353 -24.30 31.64 4.44
N ARG A 354 -24.19 30.97 5.60
CA ARG A 354 -23.67 29.60 5.82
C ARG A 354 -22.15 29.37 5.83
N ARG A 355 -21.61 29.44 7.06
CA ARG A 355 -20.48 28.62 7.51
C ARG A 355 -20.80 27.14 7.31
N SER A 356 -20.06 26.47 6.43
CA SER A 356 -19.91 25.01 6.48
C SER A 356 -18.46 24.67 6.80
N TRP A 357 -18.28 23.96 7.91
CA TRP A 357 -17.02 23.39 8.34
C TRP A 357 -16.58 22.32 7.34
N ARG A 358 -15.42 22.49 6.70
CA ARG A 358 -14.76 21.40 5.98
C ARG A 358 -13.36 21.19 6.52
N TRP A 359 -13.21 20.05 7.18
CA TRP A 359 -11.93 19.49 7.62
C TRP A 359 -11.00 19.25 6.42
N GLY A 360 -9.76 19.71 6.53
CA GLY A 360 -8.72 19.47 5.52
C GLY A 360 -7.36 19.98 5.98
N ARG A 361 -6.64 19.17 6.76
CA ARG A 361 -5.23 19.39 7.08
C ARG A 361 -4.38 19.30 5.79
N PRO A 362 -3.46 20.23 5.53
CA PRO A 362 -2.28 19.96 4.72
C PRO A 362 -1.15 19.48 5.63
N THR A 363 -0.80 18.20 5.57
CA THR A 363 0.49 17.71 6.05
C THR A 363 1.56 17.85 4.95
N PRO A 364 2.77 18.33 5.28
CA PRO A 364 3.87 18.44 4.33
C PRO A 364 4.57 17.09 4.15
N ALA A 365 4.74 16.66 2.91
CA ALA A 365 5.66 15.57 2.56
C ALA A 365 7.05 16.17 2.29
N SER A 366 8.00 15.74 3.10
CA SER A 366 9.43 15.98 2.94
C SER A 366 10.17 14.65 2.82
N ALA A 367 11.14 14.60 1.90
CA ALA A 367 12.31 13.72 1.77
C ALA A 367 12.38 13.11 0.35
N GLY A 368 13.50 13.09 -0.34
CA GLY A 368 14.86 13.43 0.07
C GLY A 368 15.85 12.64 -0.79
N LEU A 369 16.90 13.32 -1.23
CA LEU A 369 18.07 12.82 -1.93
C LEU A 369 18.79 11.67 -1.20
N VAL A 370 19.35 10.76 -2.02
CA VAL A 370 20.60 10.00 -1.84
C VAL A 370 21.15 9.82 -3.26
N GLY A 371 22.41 10.04 -3.62
CA GLY A 371 23.63 10.43 -2.92
C GLY A 371 24.69 10.77 -3.98
N ALA A 372 25.72 11.50 -3.56
CA ALA A 372 26.86 11.92 -4.36
C ALA A 372 28.03 10.92 -4.27
N ALA A 373 28.76 10.77 -5.38
CA ALA A 373 30.15 10.30 -5.55
C ALA A 373 30.29 9.94 -7.05
N GLU A 374 31.33 10.22 -7.83
CA GLU A 374 32.62 10.91 -7.68
C GLU A 374 33.16 11.05 -9.12
N ALA A 375 34.09 11.98 -9.34
CA ALA A 375 34.54 12.43 -10.65
C ALA A 375 35.49 11.46 -11.37
N THR A 376 35.43 11.43 -12.71
CA THR A 376 36.62 11.38 -13.60
C THR A 376 36.26 11.97 -14.97
N GLY A 377 37.06 12.93 -15.44
CA GLY A 377 36.84 13.64 -16.70
C GLY A 377 37.18 12.81 -17.94
N THR A 378 36.80 13.33 -19.12
CA THR A 378 37.70 13.74 -20.23
C THR A 378 36.85 14.04 -21.48
N ALA A 379 37.03 15.25 -22.00
CA ALA A 379 36.88 15.75 -23.37
C ALA A 379 35.75 15.30 -24.33
N ALA A 380 35.19 16.35 -24.96
CA ALA A 380 34.84 16.50 -26.38
C ALA A 380 33.48 15.98 -26.89
N GLY A 381 32.82 16.87 -27.65
CA GLY A 381 31.84 16.51 -28.68
C GLY A 381 30.42 16.99 -28.38
N GLY A 382 29.92 17.90 -29.22
CA GLY A 382 28.63 18.57 -29.03
C GLY A 382 27.40 17.70 -29.26
N THR A 383 26.32 18.07 -28.58
CA THR A 383 24.93 18.19 -29.04
C THR A 383 24.15 18.74 -27.84
N GLY A 384 23.39 19.83 -28.03
CA GLY A 384 22.77 20.57 -26.93
C GLY A 384 21.66 19.78 -26.24
N GLU A 385 22.01 19.01 -25.22
CA GLU A 385 21.06 18.49 -24.23
C GLU A 385 20.57 19.65 -23.35
N HIS A 386 19.26 19.87 -23.32
CA HIS A 386 18.64 20.77 -22.35
C HIS A 386 18.84 20.17 -20.94
N ALA A 387 19.87 20.65 -20.25
CA ALA A 387 20.18 20.24 -18.88
C ALA A 387 18.94 20.39 -18.00
N LEU A 388 18.53 19.29 -17.35
CA LEU A 388 17.36 19.23 -16.48
C LEU A 388 17.57 20.20 -15.29
N VAL A 389 16.74 21.25 -15.19
CA VAL A 389 16.85 22.25 -14.13
C VAL A 389 15.76 22.02 -13.09
N VAL A 390 16.16 21.46 -11.96
CA VAL A 390 15.26 21.19 -10.82
C VAL A 390 15.71 22.01 -9.61
N VAL A 391 14.86 22.95 -9.18
CA VAL A 391 15.11 23.78 -8.00
C VAL A 391 14.03 23.51 -6.94
N ASP A 392 14.45 23.26 -5.70
CA ASP A 392 13.55 22.89 -4.59
C ASP A 392 12.61 21.70 -4.91
N GLY A 393 13.07 20.75 -5.74
CA GLY A 393 12.29 19.59 -6.17
C GLY A 393 11.18 19.92 -7.17
N VAL A 394 11.26 21.08 -7.83
CA VAL A 394 10.35 21.52 -8.89
C VAL A 394 11.12 21.60 -10.19
N ASP A 395 10.69 20.82 -11.18
CA ASP A 395 11.21 20.92 -12.55
C ASP A 395 10.75 22.24 -13.18
N ILE A 396 11.72 22.99 -13.69
CA ILE A 396 11.53 24.28 -14.37
C ILE A 396 12.27 24.32 -15.72
N THR A 397 12.67 23.16 -16.24
CA THR A 397 13.47 23.02 -17.47
C THR A 397 12.78 23.68 -18.67
N ASP A 398 11.45 23.58 -18.73
CA ASP A 398 10.58 24.20 -19.73
C ASP A 398 10.58 25.74 -19.67
N LEU A 399 10.84 26.32 -18.49
CA LEU A 399 10.76 27.77 -18.25
C LEU A 399 12.13 28.46 -18.42
N MET A 400 13.23 27.73 -18.26
CA MET A 400 14.58 28.31 -18.23
C MET A 400 15.02 29.02 -19.53
N PRO A 401 14.74 28.52 -20.75
CA PRO A 401 15.13 29.21 -21.98
C PRO A 401 14.52 30.61 -22.07
N THR A 402 13.21 30.71 -21.88
CA THR A 402 12.49 32.00 -21.92
C THR A 402 12.83 32.87 -20.72
N ALA A 403 13.00 32.28 -19.53
CA ALA A 403 13.38 33.02 -18.33
C ALA A 403 14.76 33.67 -18.44
N ARG A 404 15.73 33.04 -19.12
CA ARG A 404 17.05 33.64 -19.41
C ARG A 404 16.93 34.84 -20.34
N THR A 405 16.12 34.74 -21.40
CA THR A 405 15.89 35.85 -22.33
C THR A 405 15.22 37.03 -21.63
N VAL A 406 14.19 36.78 -20.83
CA VAL A 406 13.49 37.82 -20.06
C VAL A 406 14.43 38.45 -19.02
N ALA A 407 15.22 37.64 -18.32
CA ALA A 407 16.18 38.13 -17.32
C ALA A 407 17.29 38.99 -17.95
N ALA A 408 17.80 38.61 -19.12
CA ALA A 408 18.77 39.40 -19.87
C ALA A 408 18.19 40.77 -20.29
N GLY A 409 16.91 40.82 -20.69
CA GLY A 409 16.22 42.07 -21.00
C GLY A 409 15.95 42.97 -19.78
N LEU A 410 15.78 42.38 -18.60
CA LEU A 410 15.56 43.13 -17.34
C LEU A 410 16.85 43.65 -16.71
N GLY A 411 17.98 42.95 -16.89
CA GLY A 411 19.30 43.37 -16.39
C GLY A 411 19.31 43.66 -14.88
N ASP A 412 19.73 44.88 -14.50
CA ASP A 412 19.81 45.33 -13.11
C ASP A 412 18.43 45.52 -12.45
N ARG A 413 17.36 45.60 -13.25
CA ARG A 413 15.98 45.71 -12.76
C ARG A 413 15.34 44.34 -12.49
N LEU A 414 16.12 43.25 -12.52
CA LEU A 414 15.63 41.90 -12.28
C LEU A 414 15.03 41.76 -10.88
N ASN A 415 13.70 41.79 -10.82
CA ASN A 415 12.92 41.44 -9.65
C ASN A 415 11.97 40.28 -9.98
N ARG A 416 11.40 39.65 -8.95
CA ARG A 416 10.58 38.45 -9.11
C ARG A 416 9.34 38.71 -9.95
N ASP A 417 8.67 39.83 -9.73
CA ASP A 417 7.39 40.12 -10.39
C ASP A 417 7.59 40.46 -11.87
N GLY A 418 8.63 41.25 -12.20
CA GLY A 418 9.01 41.56 -13.57
C GLY A 418 9.44 40.33 -14.38
N LEU A 419 10.13 39.37 -13.77
CA LEU A 419 10.44 38.09 -14.42
C LEU A 419 9.16 37.28 -14.71
N LEU A 420 8.20 37.26 -13.78
CA LEU A 420 6.94 36.54 -13.95
C LEU A 420 6.01 37.21 -14.96
N ASP A 421 6.02 38.53 -15.04
CA ASP A 421 5.25 39.29 -16.02
C ASP A 421 5.83 39.11 -17.42
N GLY A 422 7.16 39.17 -17.60
CA GLY A 422 7.79 38.87 -18.89
C GLY A 422 7.60 37.42 -19.35
N LEU A 423 7.53 36.46 -18.42
CA LEU A 423 7.15 35.08 -18.75
C LEU A 423 5.68 34.96 -19.17
N ARG A 424 4.79 35.76 -18.56
CA ARG A 424 3.36 35.81 -18.93
C ARG A 424 3.17 36.44 -20.31
N GLU A 425 3.92 37.50 -20.63
CA GLU A 425 3.95 38.11 -21.97
C GLU A 425 4.44 37.13 -23.05
N ALA A 426 5.38 36.25 -22.70
CA ALA A 426 5.82 35.15 -23.56
C ALA A 426 4.84 33.96 -23.62
N GLY A 427 3.64 34.08 -23.05
CA GLY A 427 2.60 33.05 -23.08
C GLY A 427 2.76 31.91 -22.07
N LEU A 428 3.71 32.01 -21.12
CA LEU A 428 3.98 30.99 -20.11
C LEU A 428 3.29 31.35 -18.78
N SER A 429 2.34 30.50 -18.35
CA SER A 429 1.68 30.65 -17.04
C SER A 429 2.46 29.92 -15.95
N VAL A 430 3.01 30.66 -14.99
CA VAL A 430 3.81 30.10 -13.89
C VAL A 430 3.03 30.15 -12.57
N GLY A 431 2.52 29.00 -12.12
CA GLY A 431 1.76 28.86 -10.88
C GLY A 431 2.55 28.29 -9.70
N GLY A 432 2.08 28.56 -8.47
CA GLY A 432 2.52 27.84 -7.27
C GLY A 432 4.02 27.95 -6.95
N ARG A 433 4.66 26.80 -6.68
CA ARG A 433 6.08 26.69 -6.27
C ARG A 433 7.06 27.00 -7.41
N ARG A 434 6.65 26.87 -8.68
CA ARG A 434 7.49 27.19 -9.85
C ARG A 434 7.89 28.67 -9.89
N ARG A 435 7.05 29.58 -9.38
CA ARG A 435 7.32 31.03 -9.33
C ARG A 435 8.57 31.41 -8.54
N LYS A 436 8.87 30.66 -7.48
CA LYS A 436 10.06 30.89 -6.66
C LYS A 436 11.26 30.18 -7.28
N ALA A 437 11.07 28.92 -7.68
CA ALA A 437 12.11 28.08 -8.27
C ALA A 437 12.76 28.72 -9.52
N VAL A 438 11.96 29.29 -10.43
CA VAL A 438 12.48 29.96 -11.65
C VAL A 438 13.30 31.20 -11.30
N TYR A 439 12.81 32.04 -10.39
CA TYR A 439 13.52 33.26 -9.99
C TYR A 439 14.85 32.93 -9.28
N ASP A 440 14.83 31.97 -8.35
CA ASP A 440 16.03 31.52 -7.63
C ASP A 440 17.07 30.91 -8.60
N ALA A 441 16.61 30.17 -9.61
CA ALA A 441 17.48 29.58 -10.63
C ALA A 441 18.17 30.64 -11.50
N VAL A 442 17.41 31.62 -11.98
CA VAL A 442 17.92 32.74 -12.79
C VAL A 442 18.89 33.60 -11.98
N LEU A 443 18.57 33.88 -10.72
CA LEU A 443 19.45 34.65 -9.84
C LEU A 443 20.77 33.91 -9.61
N ALA A 444 20.72 32.60 -9.34
CA ALA A 444 21.91 31.77 -9.17
C ALA A 444 22.74 31.59 -10.45
N GLU A 445 22.16 31.71 -11.64
CA GLU A 445 22.91 31.78 -12.91
C GLU A 445 23.58 33.15 -13.07
N ARG A 446 22.86 34.24 -12.78
CA ARG A 446 23.43 35.60 -12.86
C ARG A 446 24.61 35.78 -11.90
N ASP A 447 24.47 35.33 -10.66
CA ASP A 447 25.53 35.43 -9.66
C ASP A 447 26.75 34.57 -10.01
N ARG A 448 26.56 33.47 -10.78
CA ARG A 448 27.66 32.66 -11.33
C ARG A 448 28.36 33.30 -12.53
N VAL A 449 27.68 34.18 -13.27
CA VAL A 449 28.28 34.92 -14.40
C VAL A 449 28.96 36.20 -13.92
N ALA A 450 28.53 36.74 -12.77
CA ALA A 450 29.12 37.93 -12.15
C ALA A 450 30.33 37.62 -11.24
N ALA A 451 30.53 36.35 -10.84
CA ALA A 451 31.71 35.85 -10.12
C ALA A 451 32.75 35.31 -11.11
#